data_AF-A0A1S6QIE8-F1
#
_entry.id   AF-A0A1S6QIE8-F1
#
_cell.length_a   1.000
_cell.length_b   1.000
_cell.length_c   1.000
_cell.angle_alpha   90.00
_cell.angle_beta   90.00
_cell.angle_gamma   90.00
#
_symmetry.space_group_name_H-M   'P 1'
#
loop_
_entity.id
_entity.type
_entity.pdbx_description
1 polymer ?
#
loop_
_entity_poly.entity_id
_entity_poly.type
_entity_poly.pdbx_seq_one_letter_code
_entity_poly.pdbx_strand_id
1 'polypeptide(L)'
;MDLPFGSIIKDKQQRYLVIGNVVSNNPQLILDNVNYIGKKNFVIHIRYGQGISHNAVLICKYSGRIPEYLKNDVPKDFEAAVRADEIILAEPDEINQFKTEEPLEIDADEDVGFVASVRQNAILTIENYVDDLQKQINKLSQRKMNHYFSDKQHYEDVKDYLLVITPFSDLRLKSSQIRQDEWRLKLQLGGQ
;
A
#
# COMPACT_ATOMS: atom_id res chain seq x y z
N MET A 1 11.10 9.23 19.87
CA MET A 1 12.52 8.87 19.76
C MET A 1 12.85 8.86 18.27
N ASP A 2 13.94 9.49 17.81
CA ASP A 2 14.38 9.32 16.41
C ASP A 2 15.17 8.01 16.32
N LEU A 3 14.65 7.03 15.57
CA LEU A 3 15.35 5.78 15.30
C LEU A 3 16.15 5.91 14.00
N PRO A 4 17.47 5.70 14.03
CA PRO A 4 18.27 5.75 12.80
C PRO A 4 17.91 4.58 11.88
N PHE A 5 17.96 4.83 10.57
CA PHE A 5 17.90 3.80 9.54
C PHE A 5 18.85 2.64 9.86
N GLY A 6 18.42 1.41 9.58
CA GLY A 6 19.22 0.21 9.84
C GLY A 6 19.15 -0.28 11.29
N SER A 7 18.53 0.47 12.21
CA SER A 7 18.31 0.01 13.57
C SER A 7 17.46 -1.24 13.61
N ILE A 8 17.79 -2.17 14.51
CA ILE A 8 16.90 -3.26 14.86
C ILE A 8 16.16 -2.89 16.15
N ILE A 9 14.84 -2.99 16.12
CA ILE A 9 13.99 -2.85 17.31
C ILE A 9 13.27 -4.17 17.57
N LYS A 10 12.92 -4.43 18.82
CA LYS A 10 12.16 -5.63 19.18
C LYS A 10 11.07 -5.37 20.19
N ASP A 11 10.00 -6.14 20.07
CA ASP A 11 9.05 -6.35 21.16
C ASP A 11 9.36 -7.69 21.86
N LYS A 12 8.38 -8.25 22.57
CA LYS A 12 8.55 -9.54 23.29
C LYS A 12 8.66 -10.75 22.38
N GLN A 13 8.19 -10.67 21.13
CA GLN A 13 8.01 -11.82 20.23
C GLN A 13 8.79 -11.65 18.92
N GLN A 14 9.00 -10.41 18.47
CA GLN A 14 9.43 -10.13 17.11
C GLN A 14 10.50 -9.03 17.06
N ARG A 15 11.40 -9.16 16.08
CA ARG A 15 12.39 -8.14 15.69
C ARG A 15 11.93 -7.45 14.42
N TYR A 16 12.24 -6.17 14.32
CA TYR A 16 11.94 -5.31 13.18
C TYR A 16 13.18 -4.52 12.78
N LEU A 17 13.39 -4.38 11.48
CA LEU A 17 14.32 -3.45 10.87
C LEU A 17 13.61 -2.11 10.68
N VAL A 18 14.27 -1.04 11.12
CA VAL A 18 13.82 0.33 10.91
C VAL A 18 14.28 0.81 9.54
N ILE A 19 13.31 1.12 8.68
CA ILE A 19 13.56 1.75 7.38
C ILE A 19 13.66 3.26 7.54
N GLY A 20 12.90 3.85 8.46
CA GLY A 20 13.09 5.25 8.86
C GLY A 20 11.80 6.04 8.98
N ASN A 21 11.96 7.34 9.23
CA ASN A 21 10.86 8.28 9.33
C ASN A 21 10.32 8.58 7.92
N VAL A 22 9.02 8.37 7.73
CA VAL A 22 8.31 8.64 6.48
C VAL A 22 7.08 9.50 6.75
N VAL A 23 6.62 10.18 5.72
CA VAL A 23 5.30 10.80 5.69
C VAL A 23 4.42 9.92 4.81
N SER A 24 3.42 9.29 5.41
CA SER A 24 2.37 8.57 4.68
C SER A 24 1.16 9.48 4.51
N ASN A 25 0.36 9.16 3.50
CA ASN A 25 -0.90 9.81 3.22
C ASN A 25 -1.95 8.73 3.16
N ASN A 26 -3.03 8.88 3.91
CA ASN A 26 -4.21 8.03 3.77
C ASN A 26 -5.10 8.70 2.70
N PRO A 27 -5.01 8.30 1.41
CA PRO A 27 -5.73 8.98 0.35
C PRO A 27 -7.24 8.79 0.53
N GLN A 28 -8.01 9.75 0.01
CA GLN A 28 -9.45 9.55 -0.08
C GLN A 28 -9.74 8.54 -1.20
N LEU A 29 -10.41 7.44 -0.85
CA LEU A 29 -10.89 6.45 -1.80
C LEU A 29 -12.35 6.73 -2.16
N ILE A 30 -12.63 6.83 -3.46
CA ILE A 30 -13.99 6.92 -3.99
C ILE A 30 -14.16 5.82 -5.03
N LEU A 31 -15.20 5.01 -4.85
CA LEU A 31 -15.52 3.88 -5.71
C LEU A 31 -16.86 4.17 -6.38
N ASP A 32 -16.87 4.28 -7.71
CA ASP A 32 -18.03 4.77 -8.44
C ASP A 32 -18.45 3.83 -9.59
N ASN A 33 -19.76 3.66 -9.76
CA ASN A 33 -20.37 2.93 -10.86
C ASN A 33 -20.78 3.93 -11.96
N VAL A 34 -19.92 4.11 -12.96
CA VAL A 34 -20.14 5.07 -14.04
C VAL A 34 -20.75 4.37 -15.26
N ASN A 35 -21.97 4.76 -15.60
CA ASN A 35 -22.66 4.31 -16.80
C ASN A 35 -22.50 5.36 -17.91
N TYR A 36 -21.77 5.01 -18.97
CA TYR A 36 -21.78 5.74 -20.23
C TYR A 36 -22.70 5.03 -21.23
N ILE A 37 -23.16 5.73 -22.27
CA ILE A 37 -23.99 5.12 -23.33
C ILE A 37 -23.26 3.90 -23.89
N GLY A 38 -23.84 2.71 -23.71
CA GLY A 38 -23.30 1.43 -24.17
C GLY A 38 -22.12 0.85 -23.37
N LYS A 39 -21.61 1.53 -22.33
CA LYS A 39 -20.47 1.04 -21.52
C LYS A 39 -20.73 1.23 -20.04
N LYS A 40 -20.60 0.18 -19.24
CA LYS A 40 -20.66 0.26 -17.79
C LYS A 40 -19.27 0.05 -17.23
N ASN A 41 -18.79 0.99 -16.42
CA ASN A 41 -17.48 0.91 -15.78
C ASN A 41 -17.64 1.08 -14.28
N PHE A 42 -16.76 0.41 -13.53
CA PHE A 42 -16.44 0.78 -12.16
C PHE A 42 -15.18 1.63 -12.20
N VAL A 43 -15.16 2.75 -11.50
CA VAL A 43 -13.99 3.62 -11.42
C VAL A 43 -13.57 3.71 -9.96
N ILE A 44 -12.31 3.34 -9.72
CA ILE A 44 -11.64 3.51 -8.43
C ILE A 44 -10.85 4.80 -8.52
N HIS A 45 -11.16 5.74 -7.64
CA HIS A 45 -10.48 7.01 -7.50
C HIS A 45 -9.65 7.00 -6.22
N ILE A 46 -8.33 7.17 -6.35
CA ILE A 46 -7.40 7.33 -5.23
C ILE A 46 -6.92 8.78 -5.25
N ARG A 47 -7.43 9.60 -4.33
CA ARG A 47 -7.14 11.04 -4.27
C ARG A 47 -6.13 11.35 -3.19
N TYR A 48 -4.89 11.60 -3.58
CA TYR A 48 -3.82 11.94 -2.65
C TYR A 48 -3.98 13.36 -2.08
N GLY A 49 -4.44 14.33 -2.88
CA GLY A 49 -4.62 15.72 -2.43
C GLY A 49 -5.77 15.96 -1.43
N GLN A 50 -6.62 14.95 -1.17
CA GLN A 50 -7.75 15.04 -0.25
C GLN A 50 -7.60 14.08 0.95
N GLY A 51 -6.42 13.46 1.09
CA GLY A 51 -6.10 12.52 2.17
C GLY A 51 -5.57 13.20 3.44
N ILE A 52 -5.37 12.39 4.48
CA ILE A 52 -4.76 12.83 5.74
C ILE A 52 -3.30 12.38 5.74
N SER A 53 -2.39 13.35 5.72
CA SER A 53 -0.95 13.10 5.87
C SER A 53 -0.58 12.99 7.35
N HIS A 54 0.27 12.03 7.67
CA HIS A 54 0.82 11.84 9.02
C HIS A 54 2.27 11.36 8.92
N ASN A 55 3.05 11.63 9.97
CA ASN A 55 4.41 11.11 10.10
C ASN A 55 4.32 9.71 10.69
N ALA A 56 5.09 8.78 10.16
CA ALA A 56 5.17 7.41 10.65
C ALA A 56 6.64 6.96 10.64
N VAL A 57 6.91 5.88 11.36
CA VAL A 57 8.17 5.14 11.26
C VAL A 57 7.88 3.86 10.49
N LEU A 58 8.49 3.73 9.31
CA LEU A 58 8.39 2.52 8.51
C LEU A 58 9.32 1.46 9.11
N ILE A 59 8.72 0.35 9.54
CA ILE A 59 9.43 -0.79 10.09
C ILE A 59 9.01 -2.06 9.36
N CYS A 60 9.92 -3.02 9.23
CA CYS A 60 9.58 -4.32 8.67
C CYS A 60 10.13 -5.45 9.54
N LYS A 61 9.43 -6.57 9.60
CA LYS A 61 9.84 -7.77 10.31
C LYS A 61 11.21 -8.23 9.86
N TYR A 62 12.09 -8.50 10.81
CA TYR A 62 13.47 -8.90 10.56
C TYR A 62 13.75 -10.28 11.15
N SER A 63 14.13 -11.21 10.28
CA SER A 63 14.48 -12.60 10.63
C SER A 63 15.96 -12.92 10.40
N GLY A 64 16.82 -11.89 10.30
CA GLY A 64 18.24 -12.05 9.98
C GLY A 64 18.58 -11.82 8.50
N ARG A 65 17.60 -11.46 7.68
CA ARG A 65 17.77 -11.07 6.27
C ARG A 65 16.86 -9.89 5.94
N ILE A 66 17.32 -9.01 5.05
CA ILE A 66 16.53 -7.91 4.52
C ILE A 66 15.46 -8.50 3.59
N PRO A 67 14.16 -8.20 3.77
CA PRO A 67 13.10 -8.67 2.88
C PRO A 67 13.34 -8.26 1.43
N GLU A 68 13.01 -9.16 0.50
CA GLU A 68 13.29 -8.98 -0.93
C GLU A 68 12.54 -7.79 -1.54
N TYR A 69 11.31 -7.52 -1.06
CA TYR A 69 10.49 -6.39 -1.50
C TYR A 69 11.07 -5.01 -1.16
N LEU A 70 12.10 -4.93 -0.30
CA LEU A 70 12.83 -3.69 -0.05
C LEU A 70 13.86 -3.39 -1.13
N LYS A 71 14.31 -4.41 -1.86
CA LYS A 71 15.38 -4.32 -2.86
C LYS A 71 14.89 -4.49 -4.29
N ASN A 72 13.80 -5.20 -4.47
CA ASN A 72 13.30 -5.62 -5.78
C ASN A 72 11.78 -5.41 -5.90
N ASP A 73 11.33 -5.33 -7.15
CA ASP A 73 9.92 -5.25 -7.52
C ASP A 73 9.27 -6.66 -7.45
N VAL A 74 8.94 -7.08 -6.24
CA VAL A 74 8.26 -8.34 -5.93
C VAL A 74 6.92 -8.07 -5.23
N PRO A 75 5.90 -7.55 -5.96
CA PRO A 75 4.65 -7.05 -5.36
C PRO A 75 3.86 -8.13 -4.59
N LYS A 76 4.01 -9.41 -4.96
CA LYS A 76 3.38 -10.52 -4.22
C LYS A 76 3.96 -10.71 -2.82
N ASP A 77 5.28 -10.58 -2.69
CA ASP A 77 5.96 -10.71 -1.40
C ASP A 77 5.64 -9.50 -0.53
N PHE A 78 5.57 -8.30 -1.13
CA PHE A 78 5.09 -7.10 -0.46
C PHE A 78 3.64 -7.25 0.03
N GLU A 79 2.71 -7.68 -0.83
CA GLU A 79 1.31 -7.88 -0.44
C GLU A 79 1.18 -8.88 0.72
N ALA A 80 1.93 -9.99 0.65
CA ALA A 80 1.96 -10.98 1.72
C ALA A 80 2.49 -10.37 3.03
N ALA A 81 3.54 -9.56 2.96
CA ALA A 81 4.11 -8.87 4.13
C ALA A 81 3.12 -7.87 4.74
N VAL A 82 2.41 -7.08 3.93
CA VAL A 82 1.39 -6.15 4.45
C VAL A 82 0.25 -6.92 5.12
N ARG A 83 -0.27 -7.99 4.50
CA ARG A 83 -1.38 -8.79 5.05
C ARG A 83 -1.01 -9.56 6.32
N ALA A 84 0.27 -9.83 6.53
CA ALA A 84 0.79 -10.53 7.70
C ALA A 84 1.34 -9.57 8.77
N ASP A 85 1.09 -8.26 8.63
CA ASP A 85 1.61 -7.19 9.51
C ASP A 85 3.14 -7.25 9.67
N GLU A 86 3.84 -7.66 8.61
CA GLU A 86 5.29 -7.75 8.55
C GLU A 86 5.95 -6.47 8.02
N ILE A 87 5.17 -5.54 7.47
CA ILE A 87 5.60 -4.17 7.19
C ILE A 87 4.56 -3.23 7.79
N ILE A 88 5.00 -2.29 8.61
CA ILE A 88 4.14 -1.48 9.47
C ILE A 88 4.54 -0.02 9.32
N LEU A 89 3.54 0.83 9.16
CA LEU A 89 3.65 2.27 9.35
C LEU A 89 3.28 2.56 10.81
N ALA A 90 4.27 2.54 11.69
CA ALA A 90 4.04 2.74 13.12
C ALA A 90 3.95 4.23 13.43
N GLU A 91 3.03 4.62 14.31
CA GLU A 91 3.02 5.98 14.83
C GLU A 91 4.30 6.22 15.67
N PRO A 92 4.87 7.44 15.67
CA PRO A 92 6.09 7.73 16.41
C PRO A 92 6.01 7.38 17.90
N ASP A 93 4.82 7.44 18.50
CA ASP A 93 4.61 7.08 19.90
C ASP A 93 4.56 5.57 20.14
N GLU A 94 4.10 4.78 19.17
CA GLU A 94 4.09 3.31 19.24
C GLU A 94 5.50 2.75 19.26
N ILE A 95 6.45 3.43 18.62
CA ILE A 95 7.86 3.04 18.61
C ILE A 95 8.47 3.01 20.02
N ASN A 96 7.98 3.83 20.94
CA ASN A 96 8.53 3.92 22.30
C ASN A 96 8.34 2.62 23.11
N GLN A 97 7.48 1.68 22.66
CA GLN A 97 7.27 0.40 23.32
C GLN A 97 8.35 -0.66 22.98
N PHE A 98 9.16 -0.40 21.95
CA PHE A 98 10.18 -1.33 21.49
C PHE A 98 11.53 -1.11 22.19
N LYS A 99 12.32 -2.18 22.27
CA LYS A 99 13.73 -2.11 22.69
C LYS A 99 14.64 -2.06 21.48
N THR A 100 15.57 -1.11 21.45
CA THR A 100 16.59 -1.00 20.41
C THR A 100 17.70 -2.02 20.62
N GLU A 101 18.17 -2.62 19.54
CA GLU A 101 19.35 -3.49 19.44
C GLU A 101 20.44 -2.82 18.59
N GLU A 102 21.57 -3.49 18.40
CA GLU A 102 22.63 -3.01 17.51
C GLU A 102 22.10 -2.83 16.07
N PRO A 103 22.41 -1.69 15.43
CA PRO A 103 22.00 -1.43 14.06
C PRO A 103 22.76 -2.34 13.09
N LEU A 104 22.13 -2.66 11.97
CA LEU A 104 22.81 -3.25 10.83
C LEU A 104 23.70 -2.21 10.17
N GLU A 105 24.89 -2.62 9.73
CA GLU A 105 25.71 -1.82 8.83
C GLU A 105 25.06 -1.82 7.43
N ILE A 106 24.31 -0.75 7.15
CA ILE A 106 23.65 -0.51 5.86
C ILE A 106 24.03 0.90 5.41
N ASP A 107 24.35 1.06 4.13
CA ASP A 107 24.67 2.35 3.54
C ASP A 107 23.46 3.30 3.61
N ALA A 108 23.69 4.56 4.00
CA ALA A 108 22.60 5.53 4.19
C ALA A 108 21.77 5.80 2.93
N ASP A 109 22.36 5.60 1.73
CA ASP A 109 21.65 5.75 0.46
C ASP A 109 20.59 4.66 0.24
N GLU A 110 20.70 3.51 0.93
CA GLU A 110 19.73 2.41 0.87
C GLU A 110 18.39 2.77 1.50
N ASP A 111 18.31 3.75 2.42
CA ASP A 111 17.03 4.22 2.99
C ASP A 111 16.11 4.74 1.88
N VAL A 112 16.64 5.65 1.06
CA VAL A 112 15.93 6.21 -0.09
C VAL A 112 15.50 5.10 -1.05
N GLY A 113 16.39 4.13 -1.28
CA GLY A 113 16.13 2.94 -2.08
C GLY A 113 14.98 2.10 -1.53
N PHE A 114 14.99 1.77 -0.24
CA PHE A 114 13.97 0.93 0.39
C PHE A 114 12.60 1.60 0.40
N VAL A 115 12.54 2.90 0.73
CA VAL A 115 11.27 3.65 0.67
C VAL A 115 10.75 3.71 -0.76
N ALA A 116 11.61 3.89 -1.76
CA ALA A 116 11.21 3.87 -3.17
C ALA A 116 10.69 2.49 -3.61
N SER A 117 11.38 1.40 -3.23
CA SER A 117 10.95 0.02 -3.53
C SER A 117 9.61 -0.31 -2.90
N VAL A 118 9.37 0.09 -1.65
CA VAL A 118 8.06 -0.14 -0.99
C VAL A 118 6.94 0.56 -1.73
N ARG A 119 7.15 1.82 -2.14
CA ARG A 119 6.16 2.54 -2.95
C ARG A 119 5.88 1.88 -4.28
N GLN A 120 6.94 1.48 -4.98
CA GLN A 120 6.82 0.83 -6.28
C GLN A 120 6.06 -0.50 -6.16
N ASN A 121 6.39 -1.32 -5.16
CA ASN A 121 5.67 -2.54 -4.87
C ASN A 121 4.20 -2.29 -4.52
N ALA A 122 3.88 -1.25 -3.75
CA ALA A 122 2.49 -0.89 -3.44
C ALA A 122 1.69 -0.49 -4.69
N ILE A 123 2.30 0.30 -5.59
CA ILE A 123 1.70 0.68 -6.88
C ILE A 123 1.44 -0.56 -7.73
N LEU A 124 2.45 -1.40 -7.95
CA LEU A 124 2.34 -2.63 -8.72
C LEU A 124 1.31 -3.60 -8.12
N THR A 125 1.19 -3.65 -6.80
CA THR A 125 0.21 -4.47 -6.09
C THR A 125 -1.22 -4.02 -6.39
N ILE A 126 -1.47 -2.70 -6.36
CA ILE A 126 -2.77 -2.12 -6.73
C ILE A 126 -3.10 -2.43 -8.20
N GLU A 127 -2.14 -2.24 -9.11
CA GLU A 127 -2.32 -2.51 -10.55
C GLU A 127 -2.64 -3.99 -10.80
N ASN A 128 -1.86 -4.91 -10.21
CA ASN A 128 -2.07 -6.35 -10.33
C ASN A 128 -3.45 -6.76 -9.79
N TYR A 129 -3.89 -6.19 -8.66
CA TYR A 129 -5.21 -6.45 -8.11
C TYR A 129 -6.33 -6.04 -9.06
N VAL A 130 -6.26 -4.82 -9.62
CA VAL A 130 -7.26 -4.34 -10.59
C VAL A 130 -7.27 -5.21 -11.84
N ASP A 131 -6.10 -5.59 -12.35
CA ASP A 131 -5.99 -6.46 -13.53
C ASP A 131 -6.56 -7.86 -13.28
N ASP A 132 -6.27 -8.46 -12.12
CA ASP A 132 -6.80 -9.77 -11.77
C ASP A 132 -8.30 -9.73 -11.52
N LEU A 133 -8.80 -8.67 -10.90
CA LEU A 133 -10.24 -8.42 -10.76
C LEU A 133 -10.92 -8.26 -12.12
N GLN A 134 -10.31 -7.54 -13.06
CA GLN A 134 -10.81 -7.42 -14.44
C GLN A 134 -10.87 -8.80 -15.12
N LYS A 135 -9.82 -9.63 -14.98
CA LYS A 135 -9.81 -10.99 -15.52
C LYS A 135 -10.91 -11.87 -14.91
N GLN A 136 -11.21 -11.71 -13.63
CA GLN A 136 -12.30 -12.43 -12.97
C GLN A 136 -13.67 -11.97 -13.51
N ILE A 137 -13.89 -10.66 -13.62
CA ILE A 137 -15.13 -10.09 -14.15
C ILE A 137 -15.35 -10.54 -15.61
N ASN A 138 -14.30 -10.54 -16.44
CA ASN A 138 -14.38 -10.96 -17.84
C ASN A 138 -14.79 -12.43 -18.05
N LYS A 139 -14.70 -13.28 -17.03
CA LYS A 139 -15.18 -14.69 -17.10
C LYS A 139 -16.67 -14.82 -16.83
N LEU A 140 -17.34 -13.75 -16.40
CA LEU A 140 -18.75 -13.76 -16.06
C LEU A 140 -19.62 -13.54 -17.31
N SER A 141 -20.88 -13.94 -17.26
CA SER A 141 -21.84 -13.58 -18.31
C SER A 141 -22.11 -12.08 -18.30
N GLN A 142 -22.54 -11.52 -19.44
CA GLN A 142 -22.86 -10.10 -19.58
C GLN A 142 -23.75 -9.57 -18.45
N ARG A 143 -24.80 -10.34 -18.10
CA ARG A 143 -25.70 -10.02 -16.99
C ARG A 143 -24.95 -9.95 -15.65
N LYS A 144 -24.09 -10.92 -15.35
CA LYS A 144 -23.32 -10.95 -14.10
C LYS A 144 -22.27 -9.84 -14.03
N MET A 145 -21.58 -9.52 -15.14
CA MET A 145 -20.66 -8.39 -15.22
C MET A 145 -21.37 -7.07 -14.90
N ASN A 146 -22.53 -6.83 -15.53
CA ASN A 146 -23.31 -5.61 -15.32
C ASN A 146 -23.77 -5.43 -13.86
N HIS A 147 -23.87 -6.52 -13.10
CA HIS A 147 -24.33 -6.52 -11.70
C HIS A 147 -23.23 -6.87 -10.70
N TYR A 148 -21.96 -6.91 -11.12
CA TYR A 148 -20.88 -7.38 -10.25
C TYR A 148 -20.80 -6.57 -8.95
N PHE A 149 -20.70 -5.24 -9.03
CA PHE A 149 -20.72 -4.35 -7.86
C PHE A 149 -22.14 -3.97 -7.38
N SER A 150 -23.18 -4.73 -7.78
CA SER A 150 -24.49 -4.62 -7.12
C SER A 150 -24.50 -5.40 -5.79
N ASP A 151 -23.61 -6.38 -5.65
CA ASP A 151 -23.33 -7.02 -4.36
C ASP A 151 -22.45 -6.09 -3.52
N LYS A 152 -22.92 -5.78 -2.30
CA LYS A 152 -22.16 -4.96 -1.36
C LYS A 152 -20.82 -5.62 -1.00
N GLN A 153 -20.75 -6.95 -0.94
CA GLN A 153 -19.52 -7.64 -0.55
C GLN A 153 -18.38 -7.34 -1.52
N HIS A 154 -18.62 -7.41 -2.84
CA HIS A 154 -17.59 -7.09 -3.84
C HIS A 154 -17.08 -5.64 -3.72
N TYR A 155 -17.95 -4.71 -3.32
CA TYR A 155 -17.55 -3.32 -3.10
C TYR A 155 -16.66 -3.18 -1.86
N GLU A 156 -17.07 -3.76 -0.73
CA GLU A 156 -16.29 -3.69 0.51
C GLU A 156 -14.96 -4.43 0.37
N ASP A 157 -14.91 -5.56 -0.34
CA ASP A 157 -13.66 -6.30 -0.61
C ASP A 157 -12.62 -5.43 -1.33
N VAL A 158 -13.05 -4.68 -2.37
CA VAL A 158 -12.17 -3.73 -3.08
C VAL A 158 -11.74 -2.60 -2.18
N LYS A 159 -12.67 -2.04 -1.41
CA LYS A 159 -12.40 -0.93 -0.50
C LYS A 159 -11.39 -1.33 0.59
N ASP A 160 -11.63 -2.44 1.28
CA ASP A 160 -10.80 -2.92 2.37
C ASP A 160 -9.40 -3.27 1.87
N TYR A 161 -9.31 -3.90 0.68
CA TYR A 161 -8.02 -4.15 0.04
C TYR A 161 -7.23 -2.86 -0.21
N LEU A 162 -7.86 -1.86 -0.83
CA LEU A 162 -7.21 -0.60 -1.16
C LEU A 162 -6.83 0.20 0.09
N LEU A 163 -7.66 0.19 1.14
CA LEU A 163 -7.35 0.88 2.40
C LEU A 163 -6.07 0.36 3.05
N VAL A 164 -5.78 -0.94 2.89
CA VAL A 164 -4.57 -1.57 3.45
C VAL A 164 -3.31 -1.22 2.64
N ILE A 165 -3.40 -1.20 1.30
CA ILE A 165 -2.22 -1.04 0.44
C ILE A 165 -1.90 0.43 0.12
N THR A 166 -2.92 1.26 -0.07
CA THR A 166 -2.72 2.64 -0.57
C THR A 166 -1.86 3.55 0.31
N PRO A 167 -1.81 3.43 1.65
CA PRO A 167 -0.89 4.24 2.47
C PRO A 167 0.59 4.06 2.11
N PHE A 168 0.97 2.90 1.57
CA PHE A 168 2.34 2.63 1.13
C PHE A 168 2.67 3.19 -0.26
N SER A 169 1.67 3.58 -1.06
CA SER A 169 1.87 4.11 -2.42
C SER A 169 2.34 5.58 -2.46
N ASP A 170 2.21 6.31 -1.35
CA ASP A 170 2.58 7.73 -1.20
C ASP A 170 3.51 7.97 0.00
N LEU A 171 4.45 7.05 0.22
CA LEU A 171 5.52 7.27 1.20
C LEU A 171 6.46 8.36 0.73
N ARG A 172 6.84 9.24 1.67
CA ARG A 172 7.70 10.39 1.39
C ARG A 172 8.72 10.53 2.50
N LEU A 173 9.92 11.00 2.16
CA LEU A 173 10.94 11.30 3.17
C LEU A 173 10.74 12.68 3.78
N LYS A 174 10.01 13.57 3.09
CA LYS A 174 9.77 14.94 3.53
C LYS A 174 8.31 15.32 3.32
N SER A 175 7.76 16.07 4.28
CA SER A 175 6.39 16.61 4.21
C SER A 175 6.16 17.53 3.02
N SER A 176 7.22 18.17 2.49
CA SER A 176 7.15 19.03 1.31
C SER A 176 6.89 18.28 0.00
N GLN A 177 7.03 16.95 -0.05
CA GLN A 177 6.86 16.14 -1.26
C GLN A 177 5.38 15.79 -1.52
N ILE A 178 4.46 16.75 -1.32
CA ILE A 178 3.01 16.49 -1.36
C ILE A 178 2.54 16.11 -2.76
N ARG A 179 1.83 14.99 -2.87
CA ARG A 179 1.05 14.63 -4.06
C ARG A 179 -0.34 15.24 -3.98
N GLN A 180 -0.75 15.86 -5.08
CA GLN A 180 -2.10 16.44 -5.24
C GLN A 180 -2.87 15.82 -6.40
N ASP A 181 -2.27 14.83 -7.07
CA ASP A 181 -2.89 14.13 -8.17
C ASP A 181 -3.91 13.10 -7.70
N GLU A 182 -4.69 12.63 -8.67
CA GLU A 182 -5.70 11.61 -8.51
C GLU A 182 -5.38 10.45 -9.45
N TRP A 183 -5.29 9.25 -8.90
CA TRP A 183 -5.13 8.04 -9.67
C TRP A 183 -6.50 7.41 -9.93
N ARG A 184 -6.84 7.22 -11.21
CA ARG A 184 -8.13 6.66 -11.65
C ARG A 184 -7.91 5.30 -12.32
N LEU A 185 -8.34 4.24 -11.65
CA LEU A 185 -8.32 2.88 -12.17
C LEU A 185 -9.73 2.51 -12.65
N LYS A 186 -9.82 1.85 -13.80
CA LYS A 186 -11.12 1.54 -14.43
C LYS A 186 -11.27 0.04 -14.62
N LEU A 187 -12.37 -0.50 -14.10
CA LEU A 187 -12.82 -1.85 -14.42
C LEU A 187 -14.01 -1.77 -15.39
N GLN A 188 -13.92 -2.48 -16.49
CA GLN A 188 -15.02 -2.61 -17.44
C GLN A 188 -16.03 -3.63 -16.91
N LEU A 189 -17.25 -3.17 -16.67
CA LEU A 189 -18.40 -3.94 -16.22
C LEU A 189 -19.37 -4.18 -17.38
N GLY A 190 -18.85 -4.71 -18.49
CA GLY A 190 -19.69 -5.00 -19.65
C GLY A 190 -20.16 -3.77 -20.43
N GLY A 191 -21.24 -3.95 -21.20
CA GLY A 191 -21.81 -2.97 -22.12
C GLY A 191 -23.10 -3.54 -22.74
N GLN A 192 -23.84 -2.70 -23.47
CA GLN A 192 -24.98 -3.20 -24.26
C GLN A 192 -24.49 -4.02 -25.45
#